data_AF-A0A845A5F7-F1
#
_entry.id   AF-A0A845A5F7-F1
#
_cell.length_a   1.000
_cell.length_b   1.000
_cell.length_c   1.000
_cell.angle_alpha   90.00
_cell.angle_beta   90.00
_cell.angle_gamma   90.00
#
_symmetry.space_group_name_H-M   'P 1'
#
loop_
_entity.id
_entity.type
_entity.pdbx_description
1 polymer ?
#
loop_
_entity_poly.entity_id
_entity_poly.type
_entity_poly.pdbx_seq_one_letter_code
_entity_poly.pdbx_strand_id
1 'polypeptide(L)'
;MRRQREGPPAMPSLPPSLIAMIADRVADPRRRQFGGDRTQHGSTSDPAAIQGFMNETRRDDGAGGPDPFDLIREQMASWGQAMPAMFLSSDAQGNRSASSSNPATPLAAPAGEADLAALEARVGRPLPDDLRQMFGIANGGWGPGYSHTEGHGPGLMSARGIIRELDDLERRGPGYTGEVAWPGSFVPLTDNMGPAAYDLDTGQVWQWDEYWYDHDKTIDQAWSVSHASLADFLQDWLMNE
;
A
#
# COMPACT_ATOMS: atom_id res chain seq x y z
N MET A 1 29.28 -3.26 36.52
CA MET A 1 29.66 -2.46 35.33
C MET A 1 28.43 -2.32 34.43
N ARG A 2 27.77 -1.15 34.43
CA ARG A 2 26.68 -0.87 33.49
C ARG A 2 27.32 -0.54 32.14
N ARG A 3 27.10 -1.38 31.12
CA ARG A 3 27.43 -1.02 29.73
C ARG A 3 26.65 0.27 29.43
N GLN A 4 27.36 1.34 29.07
CA GLN A 4 26.71 2.48 28.43
C GLN A 4 26.03 1.90 27.19
N ARG A 5 24.69 1.97 27.16
CA ARG A 5 23.96 1.73 25.91
C ARG A 5 24.40 2.88 25.00
N GLU A 6 25.28 2.58 24.04
CA GLU A 6 25.51 3.48 22.92
C GLU A 6 24.12 3.82 22.36
N GLY A 7 23.86 5.12 22.18
CA GLY A 7 22.59 5.57 21.61
C GLY A 7 22.38 4.92 20.24
N PRO A 8 21.13 4.78 19.79
CA PRO A 8 20.85 4.28 18.45
C PRO A 8 21.65 5.11 17.43
N PRO A 9 22.21 4.48 16.38
CA PRO A 9 22.93 5.21 15.34
C PRO A 9 22.02 6.31 14.77
N ALA A 10 22.61 7.45 14.41
CA ALA A 10 21.86 8.49 13.73
C ALA A 10 21.47 7.99 12.33
N MET A 11 20.17 7.92 12.06
CA MET A 11 19.66 7.45 10.77
C MET A 11 19.94 8.50 9.70
N PRO A 12 20.45 8.12 8.53
CA PRO A 12 20.76 9.08 7.49
C PRO A 12 19.47 9.69 6.96
N SER A 13 19.45 11.01 6.79
CA SER A 13 18.37 11.70 6.06
C SER A 13 18.26 11.21 4.62
N LEU A 14 17.07 11.23 4.03
CA LEU A 14 16.86 11.00 2.61
C LEU A 14 17.68 11.98 1.77
N PRO A 15 18.39 11.52 0.72
CA PRO A 15 19.12 12.41 -0.18
C PRO A 15 18.19 13.44 -0.83
N PRO A 16 18.59 14.73 -0.95
CA PRO A 16 17.75 15.75 -1.58
C PRO A 16 17.34 15.42 -3.03
N SER A 17 18.22 14.74 -3.78
CA SER A 17 17.91 14.26 -5.13
C SER A 17 16.79 13.21 -5.14
N LEU A 18 16.78 12.31 -4.15
CA LEU A 18 15.72 11.32 -4.00
C LEU A 18 14.39 11.98 -3.66
N ILE A 19 14.38 12.94 -2.73
CA ILE A 19 13.17 13.71 -2.39
C ILE A 19 12.60 14.40 -3.64
N ALA A 20 13.46 15.02 -4.46
CA ALA A 20 13.02 15.66 -5.70
C ALA A 20 12.43 14.67 -6.71
N MET A 21 13.04 13.49 -6.88
CA MET A 21 12.51 12.44 -7.76
C MET A 21 11.17 11.90 -7.27
N ILE A 22 11.02 11.68 -5.96
CA ILE A 22 9.76 11.26 -5.36
C ILE A 22 8.70 12.34 -5.59
N ALA A 23 9.00 13.60 -5.30
CA ALA A 23 8.07 14.71 -5.47
C ALA A 23 7.58 14.83 -6.93
N ASP A 24 8.47 14.67 -7.91
CA ASP A 24 8.10 14.60 -9.33
C ASP A 24 7.19 13.40 -9.62
N ARG A 25 7.57 12.21 -9.14
CA ARG A 25 6.81 10.98 -9.33
C ARG A 25 5.39 11.09 -8.79
N VAL A 26 5.24 11.58 -7.56
CA VAL A 26 3.94 11.67 -6.89
C VAL A 26 3.12 12.87 -7.34
N ALA A 27 3.69 13.83 -8.06
CA ALA A 27 2.90 14.89 -8.67
C ALA A 27 1.94 14.34 -9.73
N ASP A 28 2.34 13.29 -10.46
CA ASP A 28 1.50 12.59 -11.43
C ASP A 28 0.64 11.50 -10.75
N PRO A 29 -0.70 11.68 -10.69
CA PRO A 29 -1.60 10.68 -10.09
C PRO A 29 -1.42 9.27 -10.63
N ARG A 30 -1.05 9.13 -11.91
CA ARG A 30 -0.88 7.81 -12.55
C ARG A 30 0.37 7.09 -12.08
N ARG A 31 1.35 7.81 -11.53
CA ARG A 31 2.67 7.30 -11.18
C ARG A 31 2.90 7.20 -9.67
N ARG A 32 1.88 7.54 -8.86
CA ARG A 32 1.94 7.55 -7.39
C ARG A 32 2.05 6.17 -6.76
N GLN A 33 1.64 5.12 -7.45
CA GLN A 33 1.55 3.76 -6.93
C GLN A 33 2.20 2.77 -7.89
N PHE A 34 2.59 1.61 -7.34
CA PHE A 34 3.21 0.54 -8.11
C PHE A 34 2.36 0.14 -9.32
N GLY A 35 2.99 0.10 -10.50
CA GLY A 35 2.35 -0.36 -11.75
C GLY A 35 1.63 0.74 -12.54
N GLY A 36 1.78 2.01 -12.15
CA GLY A 36 1.22 3.16 -12.86
C GLY A 36 1.46 3.15 -14.38
N ASP A 37 2.71 2.92 -14.80
CA ASP A 37 3.07 2.84 -16.21
C ASP A 37 2.78 1.44 -16.83
N ARG A 38 2.82 0.36 -16.04
CA ARG A 38 2.51 -1.01 -16.52
C ARG A 38 1.03 -1.27 -16.74
N THR A 39 0.14 -0.44 -16.22
CA THR A 39 -1.27 -0.44 -16.64
C THR A 39 -1.49 0.04 -18.09
N GLN A 40 -0.43 0.45 -18.82
CA GLN A 40 -0.50 0.60 -20.29
C GLN A 40 -0.69 -0.72 -21.04
N HIS A 41 -0.48 -1.88 -20.41
CA HIS A 41 -0.94 -3.16 -20.96
C HIS A 41 -2.08 -3.74 -20.12
N GLY A 42 -3.30 -3.50 -20.59
CA GLY A 42 -3.98 -4.67 -21.15
C GLY A 42 -5.49 -4.75 -21.08
N SER A 43 -6.19 -4.06 -20.16
CA SER A 43 -7.64 -4.30 -20.06
C SER A 43 -8.43 -3.32 -19.18
N THR A 44 -8.31 -1.99 -19.35
CA THR A 44 -9.32 -1.07 -18.76
C THR A 44 -9.61 0.26 -19.47
N SER A 45 -8.95 0.55 -20.59
CA SER A 45 -9.24 1.77 -21.37
C SER A 45 -9.31 1.55 -22.88
N ASP A 46 -9.04 0.34 -23.37
CA ASP A 46 -9.37 -0.06 -24.75
C ASP A 46 -10.73 -0.79 -24.73
N PRO A 47 -11.80 -0.19 -25.29
CA PRO A 47 -13.10 -0.83 -25.38
C PRO A 47 -13.06 -2.20 -26.06
N ALA A 48 -12.17 -2.38 -27.04
CA ALA A 48 -12.02 -3.65 -27.75
C ALA A 48 -11.34 -4.72 -26.87
N ALA A 49 -10.39 -4.33 -26.01
CA ALA A 49 -9.73 -5.24 -25.07
C ALA A 49 -10.64 -5.60 -23.88
N ILE A 50 -11.45 -4.66 -23.37
CA ILE A 50 -12.49 -4.94 -22.36
C ILE A 50 -13.52 -5.91 -22.93
N GLN A 51 -13.96 -5.67 -24.16
CA GLN A 51 -14.90 -6.55 -24.86
C GLN A 51 -14.25 -7.91 -25.16
N GLY A 52 -12.96 -7.95 -25.49
CA GLY A 52 -12.18 -9.17 -25.67
C GLY A 52 -12.08 -9.99 -24.39
N PHE A 53 -11.73 -9.37 -23.26
CA PHE A 53 -11.66 -10.02 -21.95
C PHE A 53 -13.03 -10.56 -21.51
N MET A 54 -14.08 -9.75 -21.62
CA MET A 54 -15.46 -10.19 -21.34
C MET A 54 -15.92 -11.34 -22.25
N ASN A 55 -15.44 -11.37 -23.50
CA ASN A 55 -15.72 -12.44 -24.45
C ASN A 55 -14.85 -13.69 -24.22
N GLU A 56 -13.64 -13.55 -23.68
CA GLU A 56 -12.74 -14.66 -23.33
C GLU A 56 -13.17 -15.38 -22.04
N THR A 57 -13.61 -14.65 -21.01
CA THR A 57 -14.30 -15.26 -19.85
C THR A 57 -15.66 -15.87 -20.21
N ARG A 58 -16.16 -15.62 -21.42
CA ARG A 58 -17.40 -16.20 -21.99
C ARG A 58 -17.17 -17.49 -22.78
N ARG A 59 -15.95 -18.04 -22.79
CA ARG A 59 -15.70 -19.38 -23.34
C ARG A 59 -15.88 -20.45 -22.26
N ASP A 60 -17.12 -20.71 -21.86
CA ASP A 60 -17.64 -22.08 -21.86
C ASP A 60 -19.17 -22.08 -21.76
N ASP A 61 -19.78 -23.09 -22.40
CA ASP A 61 -21.20 -23.51 -22.44
C ASP A 61 -22.24 -22.87 -23.38
N GLY A 62 -22.02 -21.68 -23.94
CA GLY A 62 -22.87 -21.15 -25.02
C GLY A 62 -24.31 -20.78 -24.61
N ALA A 63 -24.62 -20.70 -23.32
CA ALA A 63 -25.82 -20.05 -22.83
C ALA A 63 -25.47 -18.63 -22.42
N GLY A 64 -25.76 -17.64 -23.28
CA GLY A 64 -25.52 -16.22 -22.99
C GLY A 64 -26.28 -15.76 -21.74
N GLY A 65 -25.66 -15.96 -20.58
CA GLY A 65 -26.21 -15.59 -19.28
C GLY A 65 -26.35 -14.07 -19.14
N PRO A 66 -27.24 -13.63 -18.22
CA PRO A 66 -27.41 -12.22 -17.91
C PRO A 66 -26.08 -11.61 -17.44
N ASP A 67 -25.88 -10.33 -17.74
CA ASP A 67 -24.73 -9.58 -17.28
C ASP A 67 -24.60 -9.73 -15.75
N PRO A 68 -23.43 -10.12 -15.21
CA PRO A 68 -23.24 -10.24 -13.76
C PRO A 68 -23.60 -8.96 -12.99
N PHE A 69 -23.54 -7.79 -13.62
CA PHE A 69 -24.00 -6.54 -13.02
C PHE A 69 -25.52 -6.35 -13.07
N ASP A 70 -26.22 -6.97 -14.03
CA ASP A 70 -27.68 -7.04 -14.01
C ASP A 70 -28.14 -7.96 -12.88
N LEU A 71 -27.44 -9.06 -12.63
CA LEU A 71 -27.69 -9.94 -11.48
C LEU A 71 -27.48 -9.21 -10.14
N ILE A 72 -26.38 -8.45 -10.00
CA ILE A 72 -26.13 -7.63 -8.80
C ILE A 72 -27.18 -6.53 -8.66
N ARG A 73 -27.59 -5.88 -9.76
CA ARG A 73 -28.63 -4.85 -9.73
C ARG A 73 -29.97 -5.42 -9.32
N GLU A 74 -30.36 -6.57 -9.87
CA GLU A 74 -31.58 -7.29 -9.50
C GLU A 74 -31.53 -7.73 -8.02
N GLN A 75 -30.39 -8.23 -7.56
CA GLN A 75 -30.18 -8.62 -6.17
C GLN A 75 -30.30 -7.43 -5.22
N MET A 76 -29.65 -6.30 -5.51
CA MET A 76 -29.75 -5.09 -4.69
C MET A 76 -31.17 -4.49 -4.72
N ALA A 77 -31.82 -4.49 -5.88
CA ALA A 77 -33.20 -4.06 -6.02
C ALA A 77 -34.15 -4.94 -5.18
N SER A 78 -33.88 -6.26 -5.12
CA SER A 78 -34.64 -7.18 -4.25
C SER A 78 -34.51 -6.86 -2.76
N TRP A 79 -33.41 -6.19 -2.37
CA TRP A 79 -33.18 -5.69 -1.01
C TRP A 79 -33.67 -4.25 -0.80
N GLY A 80 -34.35 -3.65 -1.79
CA GLY A 80 -34.81 -2.27 -1.74
C GLY A 80 -33.68 -1.23 -1.78
N GLN A 81 -32.48 -1.64 -2.22
CA GLN A 81 -31.32 -0.76 -2.33
C GLN A 81 -31.05 -0.39 -3.79
N ALA A 82 -30.62 0.85 -4.00
CA ALA A 82 -30.08 1.28 -5.29
C ALA A 82 -28.56 1.06 -5.30
N MET A 83 -28.02 0.70 -6.46
CA MET A 83 -26.58 0.63 -6.67
C MET A 83 -25.93 2.00 -6.35
N PRO A 84 -24.88 2.04 -5.51
CA PRO A 84 -24.16 3.27 -5.23
C PRO A 84 -23.63 3.91 -6.52
N ALA A 85 -23.74 5.24 -6.66
CA ALA A 85 -23.31 5.97 -7.87
C ALA A 85 -21.83 5.77 -8.23
N MET A 86 -21.00 5.40 -7.25
CA MET A 86 -19.59 5.01 -7.43
C MET A 86 -19.39 3.72 -8.25
N PHE A 87 -20.41 2.88 -8.43
CA PHE A 87 -20.41 1.75 -9.37
C PHE A 87 -20.90 2.13 -10.78
N LEU A 88 -21.37 3.37 -10.98
CA LEU A 88 -22.06 3.82 -12.19
C LEU A 88 -21.34 4.97 -12.90
N SER A 89 -20.13 5.36 -12.50
CA SER A 89 -19.39 6.40 -13.22
C SER A 89 -18.88 5.85 -14.56
N SER A 90 -19.72 5.96 -15.58
CA SER A 90 -19.31 5.92 -16.99
C SER A 90 -18.93 7.32 -17.45
N ASP A 91 -17.89 7.44 -18.25
CA ASP A 91 -17.65 8.67 -19.01
C ASP A 91 -18.74 8.90 -20.08
N ALA A 92 -18.66 10.05 -20.77
CA ALA A 92 -19.62 10.44 -21.80
C ALA A 92 -19.64 9.49 -23.02
N GLN A 93 -18.70 8.55 -23.11
CA GLN A 93 -18.63 7.53 -24.16
C GLN A 93 -19.07 6.13 -23.67
N GLY A 94 -19.53 6.01 -22.42
CA GLY A 94 -20.00 4.73 -21.88
C GLY A 94 -18.89 3.78 -21.48
N ASN A 95 -17.62 4.24 -21.45
CA ASN A 95 -16.52 3.43 -20.96
C ASN A 95 -16.58 3.42 -19.43
N ARG A 96 -16.61 2.22 -18.86
CA ARG A 96 -16.58 1.99 -17.42
C ARG A 96 -15.22 1.40 -17.09
N SER A 97 -14.30 2.26 -16.65
CA SER A 97 -12.98 1.82 -16.19
C SER A 97 -13.09 1.29 -14.76
N ALA A 98 -12.79 0.01 -14.58
CA ALA A 98 -12.49 -0.58 -13.28
C ALA A 98 -10.96 -0.72 -13.15
N SER A 99 -10.21 0.39 -13.23
CA SER A 99 -8.77 0.37 -12.90
C SER A 99 -8.21 1.76 -12.58
N SER A 100 -7.32 1.68 -11.57
CA SER A 100 -6.16 2.49 -11.21
C SER A 100 -6.33 4.00 -11.01
N SER A 101 -6.07 4.43 -9.77
CA SER A 101 -5.82 5.82 -9.37
C SER A 101 -6.78 6.81 -10.05
N ASN A 102 -7.95 7.07 -9.46
CA ASN A 102 -8.79 8.16 -9.94
C ASN A 102 -7.89 9.41 -10.06
N PRO A 103 -7.62 9.93 -11.26
CA PRO A 103 -6.69 11.04 -11.44
C PRO A 103 -7.19 12.31 -10.76
N ALA A 104 -8.47 12.33 -10.35
CA ALA A 104 -9.07 13.37 -9.55
C ALA A 104 -8.77 13.27 -8.04
N THR A 105 -8.21 12.16 -7.54
CA THR A 105 -7.82 12.05 -6.13
C THR A 105 -6.55 12.86 -5.90
N PRO A 106 -6.60 13.95 -5.12
CA PRO A 106 -5.40 14.73 -4.81
C PRO A 106 -4.43 13.90 -3.97
N LEU A 107 -3.13 14.17 -4.12
CA LEU A 107 -2.14 13.64 -3.21
C LEU A 107 -2.48 14.09 -1.78
N ALA A 108 -2.32 13.22 -0.80
CA ALA A 108 -2.52 13.59 0.59
C ALA A 108 -1.60 14.76 0.95
N ALA A 109 -2.10 15.70 1.75
CA ALA A 109 -1.24 16.73 2.32
C ALA A 109 -0.11 16.07 3.14
N PRO A 110 1.05 16.73 3.29
CA PRO A 110 2.08 16.30 4.24
C PRO A 110 1.49 16.06 5.64
N ALA A 111 2.09 15.15 6.40
CA ALA A 111 1.61 14.88 7.76
C ALA A 111 1.78 16.13 8.62
N GLY A 112 0.74 16.48 9.38
CA GLY A 112 0.83 17.57 10.33
C GLY A 112 1.67 17.19 11.56
N GLU A 113 2.28 18.17 12.22
CA GLU A 113 3.06 17.96 13.45
C GLU A 113 2.29 17.19 14.53
N ALA A 114 0.97 17.39 14.62
CA ALA A 114 0.13 16.66 15.56
C ALA A 114 0.03 15.16 15.24
N ASP A 115 -0.01 14.78 13.96
CA ASP A 115 -0.06 13.37 13.55
C ASP A 115 1.30 12.71 13.76
N LEU A 116 2.40 13.42 13.47
CA LEU A 116 3.76 12.93 13.74
C LEU A 116 4.01 12.77 15.24
N ALA A 117 3.64 13.76 16.06
CA ALA A 117 3.76 13.67 17.51
C ALA A 117 2.92 12.53 18.10
N ALA A 118 1.73 12.25 17.54
CA ALA A 118 0.93 11.10 17.93
C ALA A 118 1.62 9.77 17.59
N LEU A 119 2.24 9.67 16.42
CA LEU A 119 3.01 8.49 16.02
C LEU A 119 4.25 8.31 16.91
N GLU A 120 4.99 9.37 17.19
CA GLU A 120 6.13 9.36 18.13
C GLU A 120 5.73 8.91 19.53
N ALA A 121 4.60 9.43 20.04
CA ALA A 121 4.06 9.03 21.33
C ALA A 121 3.66 7.55 21.33
N ARG A 122 3.08 7.06 20.23
CA ARG A 122 2.66 5.67 20.08
C ARG A 122 3.83 4.70 20.03
N VAL A 123 4.89 5.07 19.32
CA VAL A 123 6.12 4.28 19.17
C VAL A 123 7.02 4.42 20.41
N GLY A 124 6.82 5.47 21.21
CA GLY A 124 7.54 5.72 22.46
C GLY A 124 8.91 6.36 22.29
N ARG A 125 9.21 6.89 21.09
CA ARG A 125 10.47 7.59 20.78
C ARG A 125 10.31 8.56 19.60
N PRO A 126 11.23 9.51 19.42
CA PRO A 126 11.21 10.39 18.25
C PRO A 126 11.34 9.62 16.93
N LEU A 127 10.65 10.09 15.89
CA LEU A 127 10.80 9.57 14.54
C LEU A 127 12.13 10.04 13.94
N PRO A 128 12.89 9.13 13.32
CA PRO A 128 14.08 9.48 12.56
C PRO A 128 13.79 10.45 11.40
N ASP A 129 14.83 11.19 10.99
CA ASP A 129 14.71 12.28 10.00
C ASP A 129 14.21 11.80 8.63
N ASP A 130 14.61 10.61 8.19
CA ASP A 130 14.17 10.01 6.92
C ASP A 130 12.66 9.71 6.90
N LEU A 131 12.12 9.14 7.98
CA LEU A 131 10.67 8.94 8.14
C LEU A 131 9.92 10.27 8.19
N ARG A 132 10.45 11.28 8.90
CA ARG A 132 9.85 12.63 8.89
C ARG A 132 9.84 13.23 7.48
N GLN A 133 10.94 13.10 6.75
CA GLN A 133 11.05 13.60 5.37
C GLN A 133 10.06 12.88 4.43
N MET A 134 9.90 11.56 4.58
CA MET A 134 8.88 10.80 3.85
C MET A 134 7.47 11.35 4.11
N PHE A 135 7.09 11.55 5.37
CA PHE A 135 5.80 12.15 5.72
C PHE A 135 5.66 13.63 5.31
N GLY A 136 6.78 14.33 5.13
CA GLY A 136 6.84 15.68 4.59
C GLY A 136 6.48 15.79 3.11
N ILE A 137 6.56 14.68 2.36
CA ILE A 137 6.14 14.60 0.96
C ILE A 137 4.61 14.48 0.88
N ALA A 138 4.06 13.46 1.53
CA ALA A 138 2.63 13.23 1.66
C ALA A 138 2.34 12.22 2.77
N ASN A 139 1.19 12.37 3.43
CA ASN A 139 0.76 11.50 4.54
C ASN A 139 0.18 10.16 4.05
N GLY A 140 1.02 9.35 3.41
CA GLY A 140 0.65 8.08 2.78
C GLY A 140 -0.12 8.24 1.47
N GLY A 141 -0.58 7.13 0.88
CA GLY A 141 -1.30 7.17 -0.39
C GLY A 141 -0.41 7.09 -1.64
N TRP A 142 0.89 6.87 -1.48
CA TRP A 142 1.90 6.87 -2.53
C TRP A 142 3.06 5.90 -2.21
N GLY A 143 3.90 5.59 -3.20
CA GLY A 143 5.13 4.84 -2.98
C GLY A 143 4.97 3.33 -3.13
N PRO A 144 5.93 2.54 -2.60
CA PRO A 144 5.89 1.09 -2.63
C PRO A 144 4.69 0.52 -1.87
N GLY A 145 4.28 -0.69 -2.26
CA GLY A 145 3.06 -1.36 -1.78
C GLY A 145 2.18 -1.78 -2.95
N TYR A 146 1.60 -2.98 -2.90
CA TYR A 146 1.02 -3.64 -4.05
C TYR A 146 -0.39 -4.21 -3.75
N SER A 147 -1.37 -4.07 -4.68
CA SER A 147 -2.57 -4.94 -4.71
C SER A 147 -3.12 -5.05 -6.14
N HIS A 148 -3.30 -6.29 -6.66
CA HIS A 148 -3.51 -6.61 -8.09
C HIS A 148 -5.01 -6.85 -8.34
N THR A 149 -5.79 -7.02 -7.29
CA THR A 149 -7.06 -7.74 -7.43
C THR A 149 -8.29 -6.90 -7.11
N GLU A 150 -8.22 -5.85 -6.30
CA GLU A 150 -9.46 -5.25 -5.77
C GLU A 150 -9.47 -3.72 -5.58
N GLY A 151 -8.59 -2.97 -6.25
CA GLY A 151 -8.68 -1.50 -6.23
C GLY A 151 -8.33 -0.84 -4.89
N HIS A 152 -7.64 -1.53 -3.97
CA HIS A 152 -7.17 -0.95 -2.71
C HIS A 152 -5.83 -1.54 -2.23
N GLY A 153 -4.97 -0.61 -1.79
CA GLY A 153 -3.69 -0.75 -1.10
C GLY A 153 -2.97 0.61 -1.26
N PRO A 154 -2.89 1.48 -0.24
CA PRO A 154 -2.62 2.91 -0.45
C PRO A 154 -1.15 3.25 -0.80
N GLY A 155 -0.31 2.29 -1.19
CA GLY A 155 1.14 2.47 -1.07
C GLY A 155 1.51 2.62 0.41
N LEU A 156 2.41 3.54 0.72
CA LEU A 156 2.80 3.84 2.09
C LEU A 156 1.61 4.27 2.95
N MET A 157 1.58 3.79 4.18
CA MET A 157 0.58 4.15 5.17
C MET A 157 0.70 5.60 5.62
N SER A 158 -0.44 6.21 5.94
CA SER A 158 -0.47 7.49 6.68
C SER A 158 0.00 7.29 8.12
N ALA A 159 0.47 8.35 8.80
CA ALA A 159 0.88 8.27 10.21
C ALA A 159 -0.23 7.68 11.11
N ARG A 160 -1.50 8.01 10.84
CA ARG A 160 -2.65 7.41 11.55
C ARG A 160 -2.92 5.97 11.15
N GLY A 161 -2.68 5.62 9.90
CA GLY A 161 -2.73 4.23 9.42
C GLY A 161 -1.74 3.36 10.18
N ILE A 162 -0.50 3.84 10.31
CA ILE A 162 0.55 3.17 11.08
C ILE A 162 0.15 2.96 12.53
N ILE A 163 -0.42 3.97 13.21
CA ILE A 163 -0.87 3.82 14.60
C ILE A 163 -1.91 2.69 14.73
N ARG A 164 -2.91 2.66 13.82
CA ARG A 164 -3.93 1.61 13.81
C ARG A 164 -3.34 0.25 13.51
N GLU A 165 -2.40 0.18 12.58
CA GLU A 165 -1.75 -1.06 12.20
C GLU A 165 -0.87 -1.59 13.34
N LEU A 166 -0.15 -0.72 14.07
CA LEU A 166 0.58 -1.09 15.28
C LEU A 166 -0.35 -1.67 16.35
N ASP A 167 -1.50 -1.04 16.59
CA ASP A 167 -2.49 -1.53 17.56
C ASP A 167 -3.02 -2.92 17.17
N ASP A 168 -3.19 -3.16 15.87
CA ASP A 168 -3.61 -4.47 15.37
C ASP A 168 -2.47 -5.49 15.49
N LEU A 169 -1.30 -5.22 14.93
CA LEU A 169 -0.13 -6.09 14.93
C LEU A 169 0.34 -6.48 16.33
N GLU A 170 0.29 -5.58 17.31
CA GLU A 170 0.62 -5.91 18.70
C GLU A 170 -0.40 -6.89 19.33
N ARG A 171 -1.66 -6.85 18.89
CA ARG A 171 -2.72 -7.74 19.35
C ARG A 171 -2.65 -9.11 18.69
N ARG A 172 -2.37 -9.17 17.38
CA ARG A 172 -2.46 -10.40 16.57
C ARG A 172 -1.13 -11.01 16.14
N GLY A 173 -0.03 -10.28 16.27
CA GLY A 173 1.25 -10.65 15.69
C GLY A 173 1.26 -10.58 14.15
N PRO A 174 2.44 -10.80 13.53
CA PRO A 174 2.63 -10.64 12.08
C PRO A 174 1.82 -11.65 11.24
N GLY A 175 1.58 -12.87 11.75
CA GLY A 175 0.90 -13.94 11.02
C GLY A 175 -0.57 -14.14 11.38
N TYR A 176 -1.21 -13.21 12.10
CA TYR A 176 -2.60 -13.35 12.59
C TYR A 176 -2.84 -14.55 13.53
N THR A 177 -1.79 -15.25 13.97
CA THR A 177 -1.87 -16.40 14.88
C THR A 177 -1.76 -16.03 16.36
N GLY A 178 -1.27 -14.82 16.68
CA GLY A 178 -0.96 -14.40 18.05
C GLY A 178 0.26 -15.09 18.67
N GLU A 179 0.99 -15.91 17.90
CA GLU A 179 2.10 -16.72 18.41
C GLU A 179 3.35 -15.89 18.73
N VAL A 180 3.55 -14.79 18.02
CA VAL A 180 4.72 -13.92 18.19
C VAL A 180 4.28 -12.47 18.29
N ALA A 181 4.82 -11.77 19.28
CA ALA A 181 4.59 -10.35 19.49
C ALA A 181 5.23 -9.52 18.38
N TRP A 182 4.55 -8.45 17.96
CA TRP A 182 5.14 -7.47 17.05
C TRP A 182 6.38 -6.82 17.68
N PRO A 183 7.52 -6.71 16.96
CA PRO A 183 8.70 -6.05 17.50
C PRO A 183 8.46 -4.56 17.77
N GLY A 184 8.71 -4.11 19.00
CA GLY A 184 8.45 -2.71 19.40
C GLY A 184 9.36 -1.65 18.76
N SER A 185 10.38 -2.04 17.99
CA SER A 185 11.17 -1.13 17.15
C SER A 185 10.64 -1.00 15.73
N PHE A 186 9.67 -1.83 15.33
CA PHE A 186 9.21 -1.90 13.95
C PHE A 186 8.00 -1.00 13.73
N VAL A 187 8.08 -0.18 12.70
CA VAL A 187 7.01 0.72 12.25
C VAL A 187 6.49 0.20 10.90
N PRO A 188 5.25 -0.30 10.80
CA PRO A 188 4.71 -0.78 9.53
C PRO A 188 4.65 0.37 8.52
N LEU A 189 5.15 0.14 7.31
CA LEU A 189 5.15 1.10 6.21
C LEU A 189 4.07 0.78 5.18
N THR A 190 3.85 -0.50 4.90
CA THR A 190 2.87 -1.02 3.95
C THR A 190 2.11 -2.20 4.56
N ASP A 191 0.85 -2.38 4.19
CA ASP A 191 0.06 -3.59 4.45
C ASP A 191 -0.10 -4.41 3.17
N ASN A 192 -0.47 -5.69 3.33
CA ASN A 192 -1.01 -6.59 2.31
C ASN A 192 -0.17 -6.72 1.02
N MET A 193 0.19 -7.96 0.63
CA MET A 193 0.91 -8.24 -0.62
C MET A 193 2.21 -7.42 -0.79
N GLY A 194 3.22 -7.77 0.01
CA GLY A 194 4.49 -7.04 0.13
C GLY A 194 4.54 -6.15 1.38
N PRO A 195 4.17 -6.66 2.56
CA PRO A 195 4.16 -5.85 3.76
C PRO A 195 5.59 -5.59 4.23
N ALA A 196 5.88 -4.33 4.54
CA ALA A 196 7.20 -3.84 4.89
C ALA A 196 7.14 -2.95 6.14
N ALA A 197 8.16 -3.04 6.99
CA ALA A 197 8.29 -2.31 8.23
C ALA A 197 9.68 -1.67 8.33
N TYR A 198 9.73 -0.45 8.85
CA TYR A 198 10.97 0.24 9.18
C TYR A 198 11.41 -0.12 10.59
N ASP A 199 12.63 -0.60 10.76
CA ASP A 199 13.20 -0.86 12.08
C ASP A 199 13.92 0.38 12.61
N LEU A 200 13.39 0.96 13.69
CA LEU A 200 13.92 2.17 14.33
C LEU A 200 15.29 1.97 14.99
N ASP A 201 15.71 0.73 15.23
CA ASP A 201 17.02 0.44 15.84
C ASP A 201 18.14 0.36 14.79
N THR A 202 17.81 -0.04 13.55
CA THR A 202 18.80 -0.33 12.49
C THR A 202 18.63 0.50 11.23
N GLY A 203 17.44 1.04 10.96
CA GLY A 203 17.10 1.80 9.74
C GLY A 203 16.77 0.97 8.54
N GLN A 204 16.85 -0.34 8.72
CA GLN A 204 16.56 -1.28 7.67
C GLN A 204 15.06 -1.33 7.45
N VAL A 205 14.69 -1.58 6.19
CA VAL A 205 13.32 -1.94 5.86
C VAL A 205 13.27 -3.46 5.81
N TRP A 206 12.42 -4.02 6.66
CA TRP A 206 12.15 -5.43 6.76
C TRP A 206 10.87 -5.74 6.02
N GLN A 207 10.82 -6.88 5.34
CA GLN A 207 9.59 -7.47 4.84
C GLN A 207 9.22 -8.66 5.72
N TRP A 208 7.92 -8.92 5.82
CA TRP A 208 7.44 -10.13 6.47
C TRP A 208 6.46 -10.91 5.60
N ASP A 209 6.41 -12.20 5.83
CA ASP A 209 5.47 -13.11 5.19
C ASP A 209 4.29 -13.34 6.15
N GLU A 210 3.14 -12.72 5.87
CA GLU A 210 1.92 -12.91 6.67
C GLU A 210 1.37 -14.33 6.60
N TYR A 211 1.72 -15.06 5.53
CA TYR A 211 1.27 -16.42 5.24
C TYR A 211 2.41 -17.43 5.40
N TRP A 212 3.39 -17.13 6.26
CA TRP A 212 4.56 -17.98 6.48
C TRP A 212 4.21 -19.43 6.83
N TYR A 213 3.08 -19.65 7.50
CA TYR A 213 2.56 -20.97 7.86
C TYR A 213 2.07 -21.77 6.65
N ASP A 214 1.56 -21.11 5.59
CA ASP A 214 1.16 -21.74 4.33
C ASP A 214 2.37 -22.02 3.42
N HIS A 215 3.52 -21.41 3.72
CA HIS A 215 4.77 -21.53 2.95
C HIS A 215 5.81 -22.45 3.61
N ASP A 216 5.43 -23.26 4.60
CA ASP A 216 6.33 -24.14 5.36
C ASP A 216 7.54 -23.41 5.97
N LYS A 217 7.41 -22.13 6.29
CA LYS A 217 8.46 -21.34 6.94
C LYS A 217 8.34 -21.44 8.46
N THR A 218 9.43 -21.22 9.17
CA THR A 218 9.37 -20.86 10.59
C THR A 218 9.08 -19.37 10.75
N ILE A 219 8.65 -18.95 11.94
CA ILE A 219 8.45 -17.52 12.20
C ILE A 219 9.73 -16.70 11.98
N ASP A 220 10.91 -17.22 12.33
CA ASP A 220 12.18 -16.53 12.09
C ASP A 220 12.47 -16.35 10.59
N GLN A 221 12.00 -17.29 9.76
CA GLN A 221 12.10 -17.24 8.30
C GLN A 221 11.02 -16.38 7.65
N ALA A 222 9.96 -16.03 8.39
CA ALA A 222 8.92 -15.13 7.93
C ALA A 222 9.45 -13.71 7.76
N TRP A 223 10.53 -13.36 8.47
CA TRP A 223 11.14 -12.04 8.45
C TRP A 223 12.41 -12.02 7.61
N SER A 224 12.59 -10.97 6.82
CA SER A 224 13.85 -10.75 6.11
C SER A 224 14.11 -9.27 5.92
N VAL A 225 15.38 -8.88 5.97
CA VAL A 225 15.79 -7.54 5.55
C VAL A 225 15.52 -7.42 4.05
N SER A 226 14.63 -6.48 3.70
CA SER A 226 14.31 -6.17 2.31
C SER A 226 15.30 -5.14 1.76
N HIS A 227 15.56 -4.08 2.52
CA HIS A 227 16.46 -3.00 2.12
C HIS A 227 17.32 -2.52 3.29
N ALA A 228 18.53 -2.05 2.98
CA ALA A 228 19.47 -1.57 4.00
C ALA A 228 19.04 -0.22 4.61
N SER A 229 18.21 0.54 3.91
CA SER A 229 17.67 1.83 4.36
C SER A 229 16.31 2.15 3.75
N LEU A 230 15.60 3.12 4.33
CA LEU A 230 14.39 3.70 3.71
C LEU A 230 14.70 4.37 2.35
N ALA A 231 15.88 4.98 2.21
CA ALA A 231 16.31 5.58 0.96
C ALA A 231 16.43 4.52 -0.16
N ASP A 232 17.04 3.38 0.14
CA ASP A 232 17.17 2.27 -0.82
C ASP A 232 15.79 1.72 -1.20
N PHE A 233 14.88 1.56 -0.23
CA PHE A 233 13.52 1.09 -0.48
C PHE A 233 12.72 2.01 -1.41
N LEU A 234 12.79 3.32 -1.17
CA LEU A 234 12.10 4.30 -2.02
C LEU A 234 12.78 4.44 -3.39
N GLN A 235 14.10 4.31 -3.45
CA GLN A 235 14.83 4.32 -4.71
C GLN A 235 14.53 3.09 -5.56
N ASP A 236 14.44 1.90 -4.96
CA ASP A 236 14.07 0.67 -5.67
C ASP A 236 12.69 0.80 -6.32
N TRP A 237 11.70 1.32 -5.57
CA TRP A 237 10.37 1.63 -6.09
C TRP A 237 10.41 2.57 -7.31
N LEU A 238 11.24 3.61 -7.27
CA LEU A 238 11.36 4.54 -8.40
C LEU A 238 11.97 3.90 -9.66
N MET A 239 12.86 2.93 -9.49
CA MET A 239 13.72 2.40 -10.56
C MET A 239 13.23 1.07 -11.15
N ASN A 240 12.46 0.28 -10.41
CA ASN A 240 12.06 -1.08 -10.80
C ASN A 240 10.61 -1.20 -11.32
N GLU A 241 9.95 -0.08 -11.64
CA GLU A 241 8.71 -0.05 -12.43
C GLU A 241 8.96 -0.11 -13.95
#